data_AF-A0A2V2ABI5-F1
#
_entry.id   AF-A0A2V2ABI5-F1
#
_cell.length_a   1.000
_cell.length_b   1.000
_cell.length_c   1.000
_cell.angle_alpha   90.00
_cell.angle_beta   90.00
_cell.angle_gamma   90.00
#
_symmetry.space_group_name_H-M   'P 1'
#
loop_
_entity.id
_entity.type
_entity.pdbx_description
1 polymer ?
#
loop_
_entity_poly.entity_id
_entity_poly.type
_entity_poly.pdbx_seq_one_letter_code
_entity_poly.pdbx_strand_id
1 'polypeptide(L)'
;MFDEPIPHPRELIISELEKCKAQFFADGRTIQQIPTGKSGLAPKPVLLNTHQKHQQIKRAEFAPALRKLVTAGGTLKDAVKALKLKESRVRMIAAENGIVLSIDLH
;
A
#
# COMPACT_ATOMS: atom_id res chain seq x y z
N MET A 1 47.04 -1.15 26.84
CA MET A 1 46.04 -2.21 26.58
C MET A 1 44.90 -1.52 25.87
N PHE A 2 44.79 -1.70 24.55
CA PHE A 2 43.89 -0.90 23.72
C PHE A 2 42.46 -1.39 23.91
N ASP A 3 41.61 -0.44 24.30
CA ASP A 3 40.16 -0.53 24.32
C ASP A 3 39.71 -0.65 22.86
N GLU A 4 39.43 -1.87 22.41
CA GLU A 4 39.03 -2.12 21.02
C GLU A 4 37.58 -1.64 20.88
N PRO A 5 37.29 -0.66 20.01
CA PRO A 5 35.96 -0.05 19.97
C PRO A 5 34.96 -1.11 19.51
N ILE A 6 34.01 -1.43 20.39
CA ILE A 6 32.90 -2.34 20.06
C ILE A 6 32.22 -1.75 18.81
N PRO A 7 32.27 -2.46 17.66
CA PRO A 7 31.71 -1.94 16.43
C PRO A 7 30.21 -1.71 16.63
N HIS A 8 29.77 -0.50 16.28
CA HIS A 8 28.37 -0.12 16.37
C HIS A 8 27.52 -1.20 15.65
N PRO A 9 26.38 -1.63 16.19
CA PRO A 9 25.62 -2.79 15.67
C PRO A 9 25.27 -2.67 14.18
N ARG A 10 25.11 -1.44 13.69
CA ARG A 10 24.93 -1.14 12.26
C ARG A 10 26.13 -1.57 11.40
N GLU A 11 27.36 -1.34 11.86
CA GLU A 11 28.58 -1.70 11.14
C GLU A 11 28.75 -3.22 11.05
N LEU A 12 28.37 -3.94 12.12
CA LEU A 12 28.34 -5.41 12.11
C LEU A 12 27.39 -5.94 11.03
N ILE A 13 26.16 -5.41 10.98
CA ILE A 13 25.16 -5.80 9.98
C ILE A 13 25.67 -5.50 8.56
N ILE A 14 26.27 -4.33 8.33
CA ILE A 14 26.83 -3.96 7.03
C ILE A 14 27.93 -4.94 6.62
N SER A 15 28.85 -5.26 7.53
CA SER A 15 29.95 -6.18 7.26
C SER A 15 29.46 -7.59 6.91
N GLU A 16 28.39 -8.05 7.56
CA GLU A 16 27.77 -9.36 7.30
C GLU A 16 27.05 -9.38 5.94
N LEU A 17 26.32 -8.31 5.61
CA LEU A 17 25.66 -8.18 4.31
C LEU A 17 26.66 -8.15 3.14
N GLU A 18 27.80 -7.45 3.30
CA GLU A 18 28.85 -7.45 2.27
C GLU A 18 29.50 -8.82 2.10
N LYS A 19 29.70 -9.59 3.19
CA LYS A 19 30.17 -10.98 3.09
C LYS A 19 29.18 -11.87 2.34
N CYS A 20 27.89 -11.80 2.68
CA CYS A 20 26.83 -12.55 2.00
C CYS A 20 26.77 -12.24 0.50
N LYS A 21 26.93 -10.96 0.15
CA LYS A 21 26.94 -10.49 -1.24
C LYS A 21 28.17 -11.00 -1.99
N ALA A 22 29.36 -10.92 -1.39
CA ALA A 22 30.58 -11.46 -1.97
C ALA A 22 30.47 -12.98 -2.20
N GLN A 23 29.95 -13.73 -1.22
CA GLN A 23 29.74 -15.17 -1.34
C GLN A 23 28.74 -15.52 -2.45
N PHE A 24 27.63 -14.79 -2.56
CA PHE A 24 26.64 -14.98 -3.63
C PHE A 24 27.29 -14.90 -5.03
N PHE A 25 28.16 -13.91 -5.26
CA PHE A 25 28.86 -13.77 -6.53
C PHE A 25 30.01 -14.78 -6.72
N ALA A 26 30.71 -15.14 -5.64
CA ALA A 26 31.76 -16.16 -5.67
C ALA A 26 31.20 -17.55 -6.03
N ASP A 27 29.96 -17.85 -5.63
CA ASP A 27 29.22 -19.05 -6.02
C ASP A 27 28.78 -19.06 -7.50
N GLY A 28 29.20 -18.05 -8.29
CA GLY A 28 28.86 -17.91 -9.70
C GLY A 28 27.42 -17.46 -9.97
N ARG A 29 26.70 -17.00 -8.94
CA ARG A 29 25.32 -16.53 -9.08
C ARG A 29 25.32 -15.09 -9.61
N THR A 30 24.30 -14.78 -10.41
CA THR A 30 24.14 -13.46 -11.04
C THR A 30 22.85 -12.80 -10.58
N ILE A 31 22.84 -11.46 -10.58
CA ILE A 31 21.61 -10.69 -10.37
C ILE A 31 20.70 -10.93 -11.56
N GLN A 32 19.51 -11.45 -11.30
CA GLN A 32 18.46 -11.60 -12.31
C GLN A 32 17.44 -10.49 -12.14
N GLN A 33 17.17 -9.75 -13.21
CA GLN A 33 16.01 -8.88 -13.25
C GLN A 33 14.76 -9.74 -13.47
N ILE A 34 13.97 -9.95 -12.42
CA ILE A 34 12.69 -10.62 -12.53
C ILE A 34 11.67 -9.59 -13.02
N PRO A 35 11.05 -9.76 -14.20
CA PRO A 35 9.97 -8.89 -14.62
C PRO A 35 8.86 -8.90 -13.59
N THR A 36 8.29 -7.74 -13.29
CA THR A 36 7.09 -7.62 -12.45
C THR A 36 6.02 -8.61 -12.92
N GLY A 37 5.61 -9.52 -12.03
CA GLY A 37 4.63 -10.58 -12.33
C GLY A 37 5.20 -11.98 -12.63
N LYS A 38 6.53 -12.19 -12.58
CA LYS A 38 7.17 -13.51 -12.76
C LYS A 38 7.81 -14.10 -11.49
N SER A 39 7.29 -13.78 -10.30
CA SER A 39 7.73 -14.43 -9.05
C SER A 39 6.76 -15.53 -8.63
N GLY A 40 7.17 -16.79 -8.84
CA GLY A 40 6.58 -17.99 -8.21
C GLY A 40 5.26 -18.49 -8.82
N LEU A 41 5.08 -19.81 -8.78
CA LEU A 41 3.81 -20.51 -9.00
C LEU A 41 2.74 -20.02 -7.99
N ALA A 42 2.15 -18.86 -8.23
CA ALA A 42 0.86 -18.48 -7.68
C ALA A 42 -0.21 -18.84 -8.71
N PRO A 43 -1.37 -19.39 -8.31
CA PRO A 43 -2.39 -19.83 -9.25
C PRO A 43 -2.95 -18.61 -10.00
N LYS A 44 -2.44 -18.36 -11.20
CA LYS A 44 -2.87 -17.34 -12.19
C LYS A 44 -2.88 -15.88 -11.69
N PRO A 45 -2.43 -14.90 -12.51
CA PRO A 45 -2.57 -13.46 -12.21
C PRO A 45 -4.03 -13.00 -12.02
N VAL A 46 -5.01 -13.86 -12.33
CA VAL A 46 -6.43 -13.62 -12.12
C VAL A 46 -6.81 -13.61 -10.63
N LEU A 47 -6.18 -14.43 -9.77
CA LEU A 47 -6.59 -14.56 -8.36
C LEU A 47 -6.00 -13.51 -7.42
N LEU A 48 -4.85 -12.89 -7.74
CA LEU A 48 -4.33 -11.79 -6.91
C LEU A 48 -5.20 -10.52 -6.99
N ASN A 49 -5.89 -10.31 -8.12
CA ASN A 49 -6.68 -9.10 -8.35
C ASN A 49 -8.17 -9.26 -8.04
N THR A 50 -8.68 -10.47 -7.81
CA THR A 50 -10.13 -10.70 -7.54
C THR A 50 -10.56 -10.07 -6.23
N HIS A 51 -9.78 -10.23 -5.16
CA HIS A 51 -10.09 -9.62 -3.87
C HIS A 51 -10.08 -8.09 -3.94
N GLN A 52 -9.08 -7.50 -4.61
CA GLN A 52 -9.01 -6.05 -4.79
C GLN A 52 -10.17 -5.52 -5.63
N LYS A 53 -10.48 -6.16 -6.77
CA LYS A 53 -11.63 -5.80 -7.61
C LYS A 53 -12.95 -5.92 -6.85
N HIS A 54 -13.14 -6.99 -6.10
CA HIS A 54 -14.35 -7.18 -5.30
C HIS A 54 -14.48 -6.11 -4.21
N GLN A 55 -13.38 -5.71 -3.58
CA GLN A 55 -13.39 -4.59 -2.63
C GLN A 55 -13.68 -3.25 -3.31
N GLN A 56 -13.18 -3.01 -4.51
CA GLN A 56 -13.46 -1.81 -5.30
C GLN A 56 -14.94 -1.75 -5.71
N ILE A 57 -15.53 -2.87 -6.15
CA ILE A 57 -16.97 -2.98 -6.46
C ILE A 57 -17.80 -2.63 -5.22
N LYS A 58 -17.51 -3.26 -4.08
CA LYS A 58 -18.17 -2.97 -2.80
C LYS A 58 -18.03 -1.51 -2.36
N ARG A 59 -16.96 -0.82 -2.76
CA ARG A 59 -16.79 0.63 -2.49
C ARG A 59 -17.59 1.48 -3.46
N ALA A 60 -17.59 1.12 -4.74
CA ALA A 60 -18.34 1.81 -5.79
C ALA A 60 -19.86 1.80 -5.54
N GLU A 61 -20.40 0.79 -4.87
CA GLU A 61 -21.81 0.76 -4.44
C GLU A 61 -22.23 1.97 -3.59
N PHE A 62 -21.31 2.55 -2.82
CA PHE A 62 -21.58 3.72 -1.99
C PHE A 62 -21.40 5.05 -2.74
N ALA A 63 -20.80 5.04 -3.93
CA ALA A 63 -20.51 6.24 -4.69
C ALA A 63 -21.76 7.05 -5.05
N PRO A 64 -22.90 6.46 -5.46
CA PRO A 64 -24.12 7.23 -5.76
C PRO A 64 -24.67 7.96 -4.54
N ALA A 65 -24.66 7.33 -3.36
CA ALA A 65 -25.09 7.95 -2.12
C ALA A 65 -24.14 9.08 -1.69
N LEU A 66 -22.83 8.87 -1.84
CA LEU A 66 -21.83 9.90 -1.58
C LEU A 66 -21.99 11.11 -2.50
N ARG A 67 -22.26 10.89 -3.80
CA ARG A 67 -22.54 11.97 -4.76
C ARG A 67 -23.74 12.80 -4.33
N LYS A 68 -24.85 12.15 -3.94
CA LYS A 68 -26.07 12.85 -3.48
C LYS A 68 -25.79 13.76 -2.29
N LEU A 69 -25.00 13.29 -1.32
CA LEU A 69 -24.64 14.07 -0.14
C LEU A 69 -23.80 15.29 -0.51
N VAL A 70 -22.80 15.12 -1.37
CA VAL A 70 -21.96 16.22 -1.85
C VAL A 70 -22.78 17.23 -2.66
N THR A 71 -23.67 16.77 -3.56
CA THR A 71 -24.54 17.67 -4.34
C THR A 71 -25.54 18.43 -3.47
N ALA A 72 -25.92 17.88 -2.32
CA ALA A 72 -26.75 18.56 -1.32
C ALA A 72 -25.96 19.56 -0.47
N GLY A 73 -24.66 19.75 -0.73
CA GLY A 73 -23.76 20.60 0.06
C GLY A 73 -23.23 19.95 1.33
N GLY A 74 -23.45 18.64 1.52
CA GLY A 74 -22.99 17.88 2.67
C GLY A 74 -21.46 17.75 2.70
N THR A 75 -20.91 17.80 3.89
CA THR A 75 -19.47 17.84 4.11
C THR A 75 -18.91 16.43 4.31
N LEU A 76 -17.58 16.27 4.39
CA LEU A 76 -16.97 14.97 4.67
C LEU A 76 -17.51 14.33 5.98
N LYS A 77 -17.76 15.14 7.02
CA LYS A 77 -18.28 14.64 8.31
C LYS A 77 -19.72 14.14 8.16
N ASP A 78 -20.55 14.84 7.40
CA ASP A 78 -21.91 14.40 7.10
C ASP A 78 -21.92 13.09 6.32
N ALA A 79 -21.03 12.96 5.34
CA ALA A 79 -20.87 11.73 4.57
C ALA A 79 -20.46 10.53 5.43
N VAL A 80 -19.52 10.73 6.36
CA VAL A 80 -19.11 9.71 7.35
C VAL A 80 -20.29 9.27 8.21
N LYS A 81 -21.07 10.23 8.73
CA LYS A 81 -22.21 9.96 9.60
C LYS A 81 -23.36 9.29 8.85
N ALA A 82 -23.69 9.76 7.66
CA ALA A 82 -24.79 9.25 6.84
C ALA A 82 -24.50 7.84 6.29
N LEU A 83 -23.28 7.60 5.81
CA LEU A 83 -22.90 6.29 5.27
C LEU A 83 -22.46 5.30 6.35
N LYS A 84 -22.26 5.75 7.60
CA LYS A 84 -21.72 4.96 8.72
C LYS A 84 -20.40 4.27 8.36
N LEU A 85 -19.55 4.96 7.60
CA LEU A 85 -18.25 4.48 7.15
C LEU A 85 -17.13 5.25 7.84
N LYS A 86 -15.96 4.61 7.99
CA LYS A 86 -14.75 5.32 8.41
C LYS A 86 -14.40 6.43 7.41
N GLU A 87 -13.89 7.54 7.91
CA GLU A 87 -13.50 8.69 7.08
C GLU A 87 -12.52 8.31 5.96
N SER A 88 -11.51 7.49 6.27
CA SER A 88 -10.55 6.99 5.28
C SER A 88 -11.23 6.23 4.14
N ARG A 89 -12.32 5.51 4.43
CA ARG A 89 -13.08 4.76 3.43
C ARG A 89 -13.92 5.69 2.56
N VAL A 90 -14.52 6.74 3.13
CA VAL A 90 -15.24 7.76 2.37
C VAL A 90 -14.29 8.51 1.42
N ARG A 91 -13.12 8.92 1.92
CA ARG A 91 -12.07 9.54 1.09
C ARG A 91 -11.61 8.62 -0.04
N MET A 92 -11.44 7.32 0.22
CA MET A 92 -11.06 6.35 -0.80
C MET A 92 -12.16 6.17 -1.87
N ILE A 93 -13.43 6.05 -1.46
CA ILE A 93 -14.56 5.97 -2.41
C ILE A 93 -14.60 7.24 -3.28
N ALA A 94 -14.40 8.41 -2.68
CA ALA A 94 -14.39 9.67 -3.41
C ALA A 94 -13.25 9.74 -4.43
N ALA A 95 -12.03 9.38 -4.02
CA ALA A 95 -10.86 9.34 -4.90
C ALA A 95 -11.04 8.35 -6.07
N GLU A 96 -11.55 7.14 -5.78
CA GLU A 96 -11.80 6.10 -6.80
C GLU A 96 -12.88 6.49 -7.81
N ASN A 97 -13.79 7.40 -7.43
CA ASN A 97 -14.95 7.78 -8.25
C ASN A 97 -14.91 9.24 -8.73
N GLY A 98 -13.81 9.97 -8.51
CA GLY A 98 -13.69 11.38 -8.90
C GLY A 98 -14.74 12.29 -8.25
N ILE A 99 -15.07 12.04 -6.98
CA ILE A 99 -16.01 12.88 -6.20
C ILE A 99 -15.18 13.89 -5.41
N VAL A 100 -15.45 15.19 -5.60
CA VAL A 100 -14.80 16.25 -4.82
C VAL A 100 -15.53 16.38 -3.49
N LEU A 101 -14.80 16.24 -2.38
CA LEU A 101 -15.36 16.36 -1.04
C LEU A 101 -15.01 17.75 -0.47
N SER A 102 -16.02 18.44 0.05
CA SER A 102 -15.80 19.65 0.85
C SER A 102 -15.33 19.25 2.25
N ILE A 103 -14.16 19.75 2.64
CA ILE A 103 -13.57 19.53 3.97
C ILE A 103 -14.03 20.70 4.85
N ASP A 104 -14.75 20.42 5.92
CA ASP A 104 -15.00 21.42 6.96
C ASP A 104 -13.68 21.74 7.67
N LEU A 105 -13.10 22.90 7.36
CA LEU A 105 -12.17 23.57 8.26
C LEU A 105 -13.00 24.23 9.36
N HIS A 106 -13.04 23.59 10.54
CA HIS A 106 -13.36 24.24 11.81
C HIS A 106 -12.12 24.11 12.69
#